data_AF-A0A4R3X047-F1
#
_entry.id   AF-A0A4R3X047-F1
#
_cell.length_a   1.000
_cell.length_b   1.000
_cell.length_c   1.000
_cell.angle_alpha   90.00
_cell.angle_beta   90.00
_cell.angle_gamma   90.00
#
_symmetry.space_group_name_H-M   'P 1'
#
loop_
_entity.id
_entity.type
_entity.pdbx_description
1 polymer ?
#
loop_
_entity_poly.entity_id
_entity_poly.type
_entity_poly.pdbx_seq_one_letter_code
_entity_poly.pdbx_strand_id
1 'polypeptide(L)'
;MRMLMLQRYAKQSAVLLGPDDLDLLQKFLEAWCEENAVDLTDESAADVASALIDWYQFDLTERNLLKSEPADLPSKPSRIQQLLRRLDDV
;
A
#
# COMPACT_ATOMS: atom_id res chain seq x y z
N MET A 1 4.09 -23.72 -30.92
CA MET A 1 4.51 -22.74 -29.89
C MET A 1 3.37 -22.46 -28.92
N ARG A 2 3.13 -23.33 -27.93
CA ARG A 2 2.05 -23.18 -26.94
C ARG A 2 2.55 -23.44 -25.51
N MET A 3 3.83 -23.14 -25.27
CA MET A 3 4.55 -23.55 -24.05
C MET A 3 5.21 -22.37 -23.31
N LEU A 4 4.96 -21.13 -23.74
CA LEU A 4 5.50 -19.92 -23.08
C LEU A 4 4.50 -19.24 -22.13
N MET A 5 3.23 -19.66 -22.11
CA MET A 5 2.21 -19.10 -21.21
C MET A 5 2.23 -19.73 -19.81
N LEU A 6 2.72 -20.97 -19.67
CA LEU A 6 2.81 -21.65 -18.37
C LEU A 6 4.00 -21.20 -17.51
N GLN A 7 4.90 -20.36 -18.06
CA GLN A 7 6.13 -19.96 -17.38
C GLN A 7 5.97 -18.70 -16.49
N ARG A 8 4.86 -17.96 -16.60
CA ARG A 8 4.53 -16.86 -15.65
C ARG A 8 3.81 -17.34 -14.38
N TYR A 9 3.37 -18.59 -14.33
CA TYR A 9 2.81 -19.22 -13.13
C TYR A 9 3.87 -19.80 -12.19
N ALA A 10 5.14 -19.46 -12.40
CA ALA A 10 6.23 -19.88 -11.53
C ALA A 10 6.21 -19.04 -10.23
N LYS A 11 5.45 -19.55 -9.25
CA LYS A 11 5.58 -19.27 -7.81
C LYS A 11 5.47 -17.79 -7.40
N GLN A 12 4.26 -17.26 -7.34
CA GLN A 12 3.94 -16.34 -6.24
C GLN A 12 4.04 -17.16 -4.94
N SER A 13 5.22 -17.13 -4.33
CA SER A 13 5.43 -17.73 -3.02
C SER A 13 4.75 -16.80 -2.03
N ALA A 14 3.68 -17.24 -1.39
CA ALA A 14 3.03 -16.46 -0.34
C ALA A 14 4.11 -16.03 0.66
N VAL A 15 4.24 -14.73 0.88
CA VAL A 15 5.16 -14.24 1.91
C VAL A 15 4.55 -14.53 3.26
N LEU A 16 5.36 -15.11 4.13
CA LEU A 16 4.98 -15.35 5.51
C LEU A 16 4.85 -14.00 6.21
N LEU A 17 3.68 -13.75 6.80
CA LEU A 17 3.43 -12.58 7.62
C LEU A 17 4.21 -12.72 8.93
N GLY A 18 5.15 -11.81 9.15
CA GLY A 18 5.76 -11.59 10.46
C GLY A 18 4.89 -10.70 11.35
N PRO A 19 5.24 -10.59 12.64
CA PRO A 19 4.53 -9.69 13.57
C PRO A 19 4.51 -8.24 13.07
N ASP A 20 5.63 -7.71 12.58
CA ASP A 20 5.71 -6.34 12.04
C ASP A 20 4.78 -6.11 10.84
N ASP A 21 4.52 -7.16 10.05
CA ASP A 21 3.62 -7.09 8.91
C ASP A 21 2.16 -7.02 9.37
N LEU A 22 1.80 -7.77 10.40
CA LEU A 22 0.47 -7.74 11.00
C LEU A 22 0.20 -6.40 11.67
N ASP A 23 1.17 -5.84 12.39
CA ASP A 23 1.07 -4.49 12.97
C ASP A 23 0.88 -3.40 11.90
N LEU A 24 1.53 -3.54 10.74
CA LEU A 24 1.34 -2.63 9.62
C LEU A 24 -0.08 -2.74 9.04
N LEU A 25 -0.55 -3.95 8.76
CA LEU A 25 -1.89 -4.20 8.20
C LEU A 25 -2.99 -3.78 9.17
N GLN A 26 -2.80 -3.98 10.47
CA GLN A 26 -3.69 -3.51 11.54
C GLN A 26 -3.86 -1.99 11.47
N LYS A 27 -2.77 -1.23 11.36
CA LYS A 27 -2.83 0.25 11.27
C LYS A 27 -3.55 0.74 10.01
N PHE A 28 -3.36 0.05 8.88
CA PHE A 28 -4.08 0.38 7.66
C PHE A 28 -5.58 0.10 7.80
N LEU A 29 -5.95 -1.02 8.42
CA LEU A 29 -7.34 -1.36 8.68
C LEU A 29 -8.00 -0.36 9.63
N GLU A 30 -7.32 0.01 10.73
CA GLU A 30 -7.81 1.01 11.67
C GLU A 30 -8.06 2.36 10.99
N ALA A 31 -7.11 2.85 10.20
CA ALA A 31 -7.26 4.09 9.44
C ALA A 31 -8.43 4.02 8.45
N TRP A 32 -8.58 2.90 7.72
CA TRP A 32 -9.69 2.72 6.80
C TRP A 32 -11.04 2.70 7.53
N CYS A 33 -11.12 2.01 8.68
CA CYS A 33 -12.32 1.98 9.52
C CYS A 33 -12.70 3.38 10.01
N GLU A 34 -11.74 4.17 10.48
CA GLU A 34 -11.94 5.56 10.90
C GLU A 34 -12.47 6.43 9.74
N GLU A 35 -11.88 6.31 8.55
CA GLU A 35 -12.27 7.07 7.35
C GLU A 35 -13.68 6.71 6.85
N ASN A 36 -14.08 5.45 7.01
CA ASN A 36 -15.36 4.94 6.51
C ASN A 36 -16.45 4.87 7.60
N ALA A 37 -16.14 5.29 8.83
CA ALA A 37 -17.02 5.18 10.01
C ALA A 37 -17.55 3.76 10.23
N VAL A 38 -16.68 2.77 9.99
CA VAL A 38 -16.94 1.34 10.16
C VAL A 38 -16.27 0.87 11.45
N ASP A 39 -16.95 0.03 12.23
CA ASP A 39 -16.35 -0.59 13.41
C ASP A 39 -15.46 -1.78 13.01
N LEU A 40 -14.37 -2.01 13.74
CA LEU A 40 -13.46 -3.14 13.49
C LEU A 40 -14.13 -4.52 13.57
N THR A 41 -15.28 -4.62 14.23
CA THR A 41 -16.06 -5.86 14.35
C THR A 41 -17.08 -6.06 13.21
N ASP A 42 -17.20 -5.08 12.31
CA ASP A 42 -18.10 -5.15 11.16
C ASP A 42 -17.60 -6.18 10.12
N GLU A 43 -18.53 -6.82 9.41
CA GLU A 43 -18.23 -7.77 8.34
C GLU A 43 -17.40 -7.09 7.23
N SER A 44 -17.68 -5.83 6.94
CA SER A 44 -16.93 -5.04 5.96
C SER A 44 -15.46 -4.83 6.36
N ALA A 45 -15.17 -4.68 7.66
CA ALA A 45 -13.79 -4.61 8.14
C ALA A 45 -13.06 -5.95 7.97
N ALA A 46 -13.77 -7.08 8.17
CA ALA A 46 -13.21 -8.41 7.94
C ALA A 46 -12.89 -8.68 6.46
N ASP A 47 -13.75 -8.22 5.54
CA ASP A 47 -13.53 -8.30 4.10
C ASP A 47 -12.30 -7.49 3.68
N VAL A 48 -12.17 -6.26 4.19
CA VAL A 48 -11.01 -5.40 3.91
C VAL A 48 -9.73 -5.98 4.51
N ALA A 49 -9.78 -6.53 5.72
CA ALA A 49 -8.64 -7.20 6.34
C ALA A 49 -8.15 -8.38 5.48
N SER A 50 -9.08 -9.17 4.95
CA SER A 50 -8.76 -10.30 4.07
C SER A 50 -8.12 -9.83 2.76
N ALA A 51 -8.69 -8.80 2.14
CA ALA A 51 -8.13 -8.20 0.92
C ALA A 51 -6.73 -7.60 1.15
N LEU A 52 -6.50 -6.95 2.29
CA LEU A 52 -5.21 -6.39 2.68
C LEU A 52 -4.14 -7.48 2.86
N ILE A 53 -4.50 -8.59 3.52
CA ILE A 53 -3.61 -9.75 3.68
C ILE A 53 -3.27 -10.36 2.33
N ASP A 54 -4.25 -10.57 1.46
CA ASP A 54 -4.04 -11.14 0.13
C ASP A 54 -3.14 -10.24 -0.72
N TRP A 55 -3.45 -8.94 -0.78
CA TRP A 55 -2.61 -7.98 -1.47
C TRP A 55 -1.17 -7.99 -0.93
N TYR A 56 -1.01 -8.00 0.39
CA TYR A 56 0.31 -8.03 1.01
C TYR A 56 1.09 -9.32 0.67
N GLN A 57 0.44 -10.49 0.71
CA GLN A 57 1.14 -11.75 0.47
C GLN A 57 1.52 -11.95 -1.00
N PHE A 58 0.68 -11.50 -1.94
CA PHE A 58 0.79 -11.88 -3.35
C PHE A 58 1.24 -10.74 -4.28
N ASP A 59 1.08 -9.47 -3.90
CA ASP A 59 1.48 -8.33 -4.73
C ASP A 59 2.92 -7.87 -4.40
N LEU A 60 3.88 -8.58 -5.00
CA LEU A 60 5.32 -8.41 -4.74
C LEU A 60 5.86 -7.00 -5.09
N THR A 61 5.15 -6.23 -5.90
CA THR A 61 5.68 -5.02 -6.53
C THR A 61 5.60 -3.80 -5.62
N GLU A 62 4.64 -3.74 -4.69
CA GLU A 62 4.35 -2.56 -3.89
C GLU A 62 4.73 -2.70 -2.41
N ARG A 63 5.04 -3.91 -1.93
CA ARG A 63 5.43 -4.14 -0.53
C ARG A 63 6.63 -3.30 -0.07
N ASN A 64 7.64 -3.15 -0.93
CA ASN A 64 8.80 -2.33 -0.59
C ASN A 64 8.43 -0.85 -0.44
N LEU A 65 7.38 -0.37 -1.12
CA LEU A 65 6.93 1.02 -0.99
C LEU A 65 6.28 1.28 0.38
N LEU A 66 5.61 0.29 0.96
CA LEU A 66 5.01 0.41 2.30
C LEU A 66 6.03 0.46 3.43
N LYS A 67 7.12 -0.30 3.28
CA LYS A 67 8.17 -0.45 4.30
C LYS A 67 9.32 0.55 4.15
N SER A 68 9.41 1.20 3.00
CA SER A 68 10.40 2.25 2.81
C SER A 68 9.98 3.46 3.62
N GLU A 69 10.92 4.05 4.37
CA GLU A 69 10.79 5.46 4.76
C GLU A 69 10.42 6.26 3.50
N PRO A 70 9.52 7.25 3.60
CA PRO A 70 9.21 8.11 2.46
C PRO A 70 10.55 8.63 1.95
N ALA A 71 10.93 8.20 0.74
CA ALA A 71 12.22 8.54 0.17
C ALA A 71 12.41 10.03 0.34
N ASP A 72 13.51 10.44 1.00
CA ASP A 72 13.87 11.84 1.26
C ASP A 72 13.48 12.67 0.05
N LEU A 73 12.29 13.30 0.14
CA LEU A 73 11.80 14.08 -0.97
C LEU A 73 12.87 15.15 -1.18
N PRO A 74 13.43 15.31 -2.39
CA PRO A 74 14.44 16.32 -2.63
C PRO A 74 13.87 17.62 -2.08
N SER A 75 14.53 18.16 -1.05
CA SER A 75 14.04 19.28 -0.25
C SER A 75 13.53 20.37 -1.20
N LYS A 76 12.19 20.42 -1.35
CA LYS A 76 11.42 21.27 -2.27
C LYS A 76 11.62 20.95 -3.76
N PRO A 77 10.66 20.26 -4.42
CA PRO A 77 10.60 20.29 -5.88
C PRO A 77 10.38 21.74 -6.33
N SER A 78 11.36 22.27 -7.07
CA SER A 78 11.42 23.64 -7.58
C SER A 78 10.13 24.11 -8.26
N ARG A 79 9.36 23.17 -8.82
CA ARG A 79 8.07 23.42 -9.46
C ARG A 79 6.99 23.90 -8.50
N ILE A 80 6.91 23.35 -7.28
CA ILE A 80 5.90 23.79 -6.30
C ILE A 80 6.19 25.23 -5.87
N GLN A 81 7.45 25.58 -5.64
CA GLN A 81 7.87 26.95 -5.31
C GLN A 81 7.55 27.94 -6.44
N GLN A 82 7.74 27.54 -7.70
CA GLN A 82 7.34 28.35 -8.86
C GLN A 82 5.83 28.58 -8.93
N LEU A 83 5.04 27.55 -8.63
CA LEU A 83 3.58 27.65 -8.64
C LEU A 83 3.07 28.53 -7.49
N LEU A 84 3.63 28.38 -6.29
CA LEU A 84 3.30 29.23 -5.13
C LEU A 84 3.60 30.70 -5.41
N ARG A 85 4.76 31.00 -6.00
CA ARG A 85 5.14 32.38 -6.33
C ARG A 85 4.22 33.02 -7.38
N ARG A 86 3.62 32.24 -8.28
CA ARG A 86 2.64 32.74 -9.27
C ARG A 86 1.25 32.99 -8.67
N LEU A 87 0.91 32.33 -7.57
CA LEU A 87 -0.36 32.53 -6.88
C LEU A 87 -0.31 33.75 -5.95
N ASP A 88 0.88 34.11 -5.45
CA ASP A 88 1.11 35.30 -4.61
C ASP A 88 1.09 36.63 -5.42
N ASP A 89 1.19 36.53 -6.76
CA ASP A 89 1.22 37.67 -7.71
C ASP A 89 -0.18 37.98 -8.29
N VAL A 90 -1.26 37.56 -7.60
CA VAL A 90 -2.68 37.79 -7.97
C VAL A 90 -3.40 38.44 -6.80
#